data_AF-A0A3N7DK24-F1
#
_entry.id   AF-A0A3N7DK24-F1
#
_cell.length_a   1.000
_cell.length_b   1.000
_cell.length_c   1.000
_cell.angle_alpha   90.00
_cell.angle_beta   90.00
_cell.angle_gamma   90.00
#
_symmetry.space_group_name_H-M   'P 1'
#
loop_
_entity.id
_entity.type
_entity.pdbx_description
1 polymer ?
#
loop_
_entity_poly.entity_id
_entity_poly.type
_entity_poly.pdbx_seq_one_letter_code
_entity_poly.pdbx_strand_id
1 'polypeptide(L)' 'MRFQLSARFFFWQKDFYQEEHIDDDEGPNSISLRQAKVNFKSFGVTEREFLHFVRLPEKDKIGE' A
#
# COMPACT_ATOMS: atom_id res chain seq x y z
N MET A 1 -3.22 -3.56 -16.39
CA MET A 1 -4.19 -3.74 -15.29
C MET A 1 -4.44 -2.36 -14.70
N ARG A 2 -5.64 -1.79 -14.89
CA ARG A 2 -5.99 -0.48 -14.33
C ARG A 2 -6.65 -0.71 -12.97
N PHE A 3 -5.96 -0.37 -11.90
CA PHE A 3 -6.55 -0.29 -10.56
C PHE A 3 -6.92 1.16 -10.31
N GLN A 4 -8.22 1.45 -10.24
CA GLN A 4 -8.75 2.77 -9.97
C GLN A 4 -9.70 2.65 -8.79
N LEU A 5 -9.29 3.19 -7.63
CA LEU A 5 -10.18 3.44 -6.50
C LEU A 5 -9.75 4.77 -5.85
N SER A 6 -10.77 5.54 -5.48
CA SER A 6 -10.74 6.98 -5.24
C SER A 6 -10.21 7.37 -3.85
N ALA A 7 -9.05 8.01 -3.80
CA ALA A 7 -8.70 9.06 -2.83
C ALA A 7 -7.61 9.93 -3.49
N ARG A 8 -7.80 11.25 -3.52
CA ARG A 8 -6.86 12.19 -4.15
C ARG A 8 -5.49 12.05 -3.48
N PHE A 9 -4.49 11.63 -4.25
CA PHE A 9 -3.08 11.37 -3.88
C PHE A 9 -2.79 10.08 -3.09
N PHE A 10 -2.88 8.94 -3.77
CA PHE A 10 -2.05 7.76 -3.46
C PHE A 10 -1.36 7.31 -4.75
N PHE A 11 -0.23 7.93 -5.07
CA PHE A 11 0.68 7.41 -6.08
C PHE A 11 1.57 6.39 -5.39
N TRP A 12 1.26 5.09 -5.52
CA TRP A 12 2.34 4.12 -5.51
C TRP A 12 3.26 4.51 -6.64
N GLN A 13 4.40 5.12 -6.32
CA GLN A 13 5.41 5.35 -7.34
C GLN A 13 5.84 3.98 -7.83
N LYS A 14 5.82 3.82 -9.15
CA LYS A 14 6.29 2.59 -9.76
C LYS A 14 7.80 2.51 -9.53
N ASP A 15 8.21 1.69 -8.58
CA ASP A 15 9.60 1.38 -8.29
C ASP A 15 9.96 0.08 -9.02
N PHE A 16 10.72 0.21 -10.11
CA PHE A 16 11.14 -0.94 -10.92
C PHE A 16 12.04 -1.89 -10.14
N TYR A 17 12.87 -1.37 -9.24
CA TYR A 17 13.75 -2.19 -8.42
C TYR A 17 12.93 -3.04 -7.46
N GLN A 18 11.97 -2.45 -6.73
CA GLN A 18 11.11 -3.22 -5.83
C GLN A 18 10.13 -4.16 -6.57
N GLU A 19 9.79 -3.88 -7.84
CA GLU A 19 9.04 -4.83 -8.67
C GLU A 19 9.88 -6.06 -9.05
N GLU A 20 11.17 -5.88 -9.35
CA GLU A 20 12.11 -6.95 -9.68
C GLU A 20 12.59 -7.70 -8.42
N HIS A 21 12.70 -7.01 -7.30
CA HIS A 21 13.20 -7.49 -6.01
C HIS A 21 12.08 -7.46 -4.96
N ILE A 22 11.00 -8.22 -5.20
CA ILE A 22 9.76 -8.17 -4.39
C ILE A 22 9.94 -8.49 -2.90
N ASP A 23 10.99 -9.23 -2.55
CA ASP A 23 11.31 -9.71 -1.21
C ASP A 23 12.42 -8.89 -0.54
N ASP A 24 13.00 -7.93 -1.24
CA ASP A 24 14.06 -7.06 -0.74
C ASP A 24 13.49 -5.91 0.09
N ASP A 25 14.04 -5.74 1.29
CA ASP A 25 13.70 -4.71 2.27
C ASP A 25 14.81 -3.66 2.43
N GLU A 26 15.88 -3.73 1.63
CA GLU A 26 16.95 -2.71 1.57
C GLU A 26 16.59 -1.53 0.64
N GLY A 27 15.40 -1.56 0.03
CA GLY A 27 14.89 -0.48 -0.80
C GLY A 27 14.48 0.77 0.00
N PRO A 28 13.93 1.80 -0.67
CA PRO A 28 13.47 3.02 -0.03
C PRO A 28 12.37 2.81 1.02
N ASN A 29 11.61 1.72 0.88
CA ASN A 29 10.68 1.27 1.91
C ASN A 29 11.42 0.31 2.84
N SER A 30 11.28 0.49 4.15
CA SER A 30 11.89 -0.36 5.19
C SER A 30 11.29 -1.77 5.27
N ILE A 31 10.40 -2.12 4.34
CA ILE A 31 9.79 -3.43 4.18
C ILE A 31 9.71 -3.81 2.69
N SER A 32 9.71 -5.11 2.43
CA SER A 32 9.60 -5.63 1.07
C SER A 32 8.23 -5.34 0.42
N LEU A 33 8.20 -5.28 -0.91
CA LEU A 33 6.97 -5.07 -1.66
C LEU A 33 5.94 -6.19 -1.39
N ARG A 34 6.38 -7.42 -1.13
CA ARG A 34 5.48 -8.51 -0.71
C ARG A 34 4.82 -8.17 0.62
N GLN A 35 5.59 -7.77 1.62
CA GLN A 35 5.07 -7.44 2.94
C GLN A 35 4.14 -6.22 2.88
N ALA A 36 4.51 -5.20 2.12
CA ALA A 36 3.70 -4.00 1.92
C ALA A 36 2.31 -4.34 1.32
N LYS A 37 2.26 -5.28 0.35
CA LYS A 37 1.00 -5.77 -0.24
C LYS A 37 0.14 -6.53 0.76
N VAL A 38 0.74 -7.36 1.61
CA VAL A 38 0.03 -8.09 2.68
C VAL A 38 -0.55 -7.09 3.68
N ASN A 39 0.28 -6.17 4.16
CA ASN A 39 -0.09 -5.12 5.10
C ASN A 39 -1.25 -4.27 4.59
N PHE A 40 -1.18 -3.84 3.32
CA PHE A 40 -2.24 -3.07 2.71
C PHE A 40 -3.57 -3.84 2.64
N LYS A 41 -3.55 -5.14 2.31
CA LYS A 41 -4.76 -5.97 2.35
C LYS A 41 -5.31 -6.16 3.77
N SER A 42 -4.43 -6.23 4.76
CA SER A 42 -4.82 -6.47 6.16
C SER A 42 -5.36 -5.22 6.86
N PHE A 43 -4.74 -4.05 6.65
CA PHE A 43 -5.06 -2.84 7.40
C PHE A 43 -5.02 -1.54 6.58
N GLY A 44 -4.88 -1.61 5.26
CA GLY A 44 -5.01 -0.47 4.35
C GLY A 44 -3.79 0.44 4.24
N VAL A 45 -2.68 0.14 4.92
CA VAL A 45 -1.40 0.84 4.79
C VAL A 45 -0.24 -0.13 4.68
N THR A 46 0.91 0.36 4.22
CA THR A 46 2.13 -0.45 4.05
C THR A 46 2.76 -0.79 5.39
N GLU A 47 2.74 0.13 6.36
CA GLU A 47 3.28 -0.03 7.70
C GLU A 47 2.32 0.56 8.73
N ARG A 48 2.34 0.02 9.95
CA ARG A 48 1.38 0.41 11.00
C ARG A 48 1.52 1.87 11.44
N GLU A 49 2.72 2.44 11.35
CA GLU A 49 2.94 3.86 11.66
C GLU A 49 2.10 4.79 10.79
N PHE A 50 1.76 4.36 9.56
CA PHE A 50 0.93 5.13 8.64
C PHE A 50 -0.56 5.13 8.99
N LEU A 51 -1.02 4.28 9.92
CA LEU A 51 -2.44 4.19 10.29
C LEU A 51 -3.01 5.53 10.77
N HIS A 52 -2.19 6.35 11.45
CA HIS A 52 -2.60 7.66 11.95
C HIS A 52 -2.65 8.75 10.86
N PHE A 53 -2.01 8.51 9.71
CA PHE A 53 -1.92 9.45 8.60
C PHE A 53 -2.95 9.15 7.50
N VAL A 54 -3.63 8.00 7.57
CA VAL A 54 -4.66 7.63 6.60
C VAL A 54 -6.06 7.75 7.19
N ARG A 55 -7.00 8.17 6.35
CA ARG A 55 -8.41 8.07 6.69
C ARG A 55 -8.85 6.63 6.49
N LEU A 56 -9.37 6.01 7.54
CA LEU A 56 -10.00 4.69 7.42
C LEU A 56 -11.13 4.76 6.37
N PRO A 57 -11.30 3.71 5.54
CA PRO A 57 -12.45 3.64 4.67
C PRO A 57 -13.73 3.73 5.52
N GLU A 58 -14.64 4.63 5.13
CA GLU A 58 -15.96 4.70 5.76
C GLU A 58 -16.63 3.33 5.60
N LYS A 59 -17.16 2.78 6.71
CA LYS A 59 -17.82 1.47 6.74
C LYS A 59 -18.91 1.33 5.67
N ASP A 60 -19.48 2.45 5.22
CA ASP A 60 -20.57 2.51 4.25
C ASP A 60 -20.11 2.56 2.78
N LYS A 61 -18.80 2.47 2.49
CA LYS A 61 -18.25 2.51 1.11
C LYS A 61 -17.59 1.22 0.65
N ILE A 62 -17.65 0.16 1.45
CA ILE A 62 -17.23 -1.18 1.06
C ILE A 62 -18.50 -1.88 0.56
N GLY A 63 -18.79 -1.74 -0.73
CA GLY A 63 -19.90 -2.46 -1.37
C GLY A 63 -19.72 -3.97 -1.21
N GLU A 64 -20.84 -4.65 -0.96
CA GLU A 64 -20.98 -6.12 -0.87
C GLU A 64 -20.36 -6.87 -2.07
#